data_AF-A0A540W702-F1
#
_entry.id   AF-A0A540W702-F1
#
_cell.length_a   1.000
_cell.length_b   1.000
_cell.length_c   1.000
_cell.angle_alpha   90.00
_cell.angle_beta   90.00
_cell.angle_gamma   90.00
#
_symmetry.space_group_name_H-M   'P 1'
#
loop_
_entity.id
_entity.type
_entity.pdbx_description
1 polymer ?
#
loop_
_entity_poly.entity_id
_entity_poly.type
_entity_poly.pdbx_seq_one_letter_code
_entity_poly.pdbx_strand_id
1 'polypeptide(L)'
;MSAREPISEERLAALREMQLDTILPQAARWNPNTRRQAEHWLNLMAPVIRELLDEIDELDADLDDAEGELDGALAELKRLAPSEAEPEREPVISAVRRERYDDRRWRVRWREDGKGRSRLFDTAAAARGAYEDLRCQQRRGGAR
;
A
#
# COMPACT_ATOMS: atom_id res chain seq x y z
N MET A 1 15.89 -14.57 -3.44
CA MET A 1 15.15 -14.31 -2.19
C MET A 1 13.71 -14.02 -2.59
N SER A 2 12.74 -14.82 -2.15
CA SER A 2 11.33 -14.60 -2.51
C SER A 2 10.87 -13.26 -1.94
N ALA A 3 10.64 -12.28 -2.81
CA ALA A 3 9.88 -11.08 -2.45
C ALA A 3 8.52 -11.55 -1.95
N ARG A 4 8.30 -11.49 -0.63
CA ARG A 4 6.99 -11.78 -0.05
C ARG A 4 6.01 -10.79 -0.68
N GLU A 5 4.93 -11.30 -1.27
CA GLU A 5 3.89 -10.44 -1.79
C GLU A 5 3.45 -9.46 -0.68
N PRO A 6 3.37 -8.15 -0.99
CA PRO A 6 2.83 -7.18 -0.04
C PRO A 6 1.42 -7.62 0.37
N ILE A 7 1.11 -7.50 1.66
CA ILE A 7 -0.24 -7.75 2.17
C ILE A 7 -1.21 -6.82 1.41
N SER A 8 -2.29 -7.37 0.87
CA SER A 8 -3.29 -6.57 0.15
C SER A 8 -4.02 -5.62 1.10
N GLU A 9 -4.49 -4.45 0.63
CA GLU A 9 -5.28 -3.56 1.53
C GLU A 9 -6.56 -4.18 2.01
N GLU A 10 -7.18 -5.07 1.24
CA GLU A 10 -8.36 -5.79 1.72
C GLU A 10 -8.02 -6.63 2.96
N ARG A 11 -6.80 -7.16 3.02
CA ARG A 11 -6.27 -7.82 4.23
C ARG A 11 -5.87 -6.84 5.33
N LEU A 12 -5.29 -5.68 5.01
CA LEU A 12 -4.97 -4.66 6.01
C LEU A 12 -6.22 -4.03 6.62
N ALA A 13 -7.25 -3.74 5.82
CA ALA A 13 -8.54 -3.25 6.28
C ALA A 13 -9.24 -4.31 7.16
N ALA A 14 -9.20 -5.57 6.73
CA ALA A 14 -9.66 -6.70 7.54
C ALA A 14 -8.91 -6.83 8.88
N LEU A 15 -7.59 -6.60 8.87
CA LEU A 15 -6.76 -6.59 10.08
C LEU A 15 -7.12 -5.42 11.00
N ARG A 16 -7.43 -4.23 10.47
CA ARG A 16 -7.89 -3.07 11.26
C ARG A 16 -9.19 -3.34 12.00
N GLU A 17 -10.10 -4.11 11.39
CA GLU A 17 -11.36 -4.53 12.01
C GLU A 17 -11.17 -5.55 13.13
N MET A 18 -10.00 -6.22 13.21
CA MET A 18 -9.67 -7.17 14.27
C MET A 18 -10.79 -8.23 14.45
N GLN A 19 -11.31 -8.75 13.35
CA GLN A 19 -12.30 -9.83 13.37
C GLN A 19 -11.59 -11.18 13.31
N LEU A 20 -11.81 -12.03 14.33
CA LEU A 20 -11.15 -13.33 14.43
C LEU A 20 -11.40 -14.21 13.19
N ASP A 21 -12.62 -14.20 12.65
CA ASP A 21 -12.97 -15.00 11.46
C ASP A 21 -12.25 -14.52 10.20
N THR A 22 -11.89 -13.24 10.15
CA THR A 22 -11.18 -12.66 8.99
C THR A 22 -9.68 -12.89 9.10
N ILE A 23 -9.13 -12.78 10.31
CA ILE A 23 -7.70 -12.99 10.58
C ILE A 23 -7.36 -14.48 10.54
N LEU A 24 -8.25 -15.32 11.08
CA LEU A 24 -8.04 -16.75 11.23
C LEU A 24 -9.32 -17.52 10.89
N PRO A 25 -9.67 -17.67 9.59
CA PRO A 25 -10.93 -18.31 9.16
C PRO A 25 -11.16 -19.72 9.72
N GLN A 26 -10.07 -20.47 9.96
CA GLN A 26 -10.12 -21.80 10.57
C GLN A 26 -10.60 -21.80 12.03
N ALA A 27 -10.62 -20.64 12.71
CA ALA A 27 -11.17 -20.49 14.06
C ALA A 27 -12.68 -20.77 14.12
N ALA A 28 -13.38 -20.76 12.98
CA ALA A 28 -14.77 -21.18 12.89
C ALA A 28 -15.02 -22.62 13.38
N ARG A 29 -14.00 -23.49 13.32
CA ARG A 29 -14.11 -24.89 13.75
C ARG A 29 -13.68 -25.12 15.19
N TRP A 30 -13.27 -24.07 15.90
CA TRP A 30 -12.80 -24.20 17.28
C TRP A 30 -13.96 -24.42 18.25
N ASN A 31 -13.64 -24.98 19.41
CA ASN A 31 -14.56 -25.00 20.54
C ASN A 31 -15.01 -23.55 20.88
N PRO A 32 -16.31 -23.30 21.11
CA PRO A 32 -16.82 -21.99 21.50
C PRO A 32 -16.09 -21.29 22.65
N ASN A 33 -15.56 -22.03 23.63
CA ASN A 33 -14.81 -21.44 24.74
C ASN A 33 -13.45 -20.91 24.30
N THR A 34 -12.70 -21.71 23.52
CA THR A 34 -11.41 -21.31 22.95
C THR A 34 -11.57 -20.12 22.02
N ARG A 35 -12.62 -20.14 21.20
CA ARG A 35 -12.94 -19.05 20.27
C ARG A 35 -13.21 -17.73 21.02
N ARG A 36 -14.08 -17.75 22.03
CA ARG A 36 -14.36 -16.56 22.86
C ARG A 36 -13.12 -16.01 23.56
N GLN A 37 -12.25 -16.90 24.04
CA GLN A 37 -11.00 -16.48 24.67
C GLN A 37 -10.05 -15.84 23.67
N ALA A 38 -9.93 -16.39 22.46
CA ALA A 38 -9.14 -15.79 21.38
C ALA A 38 -9.70 -14.43 20.95
N GLU A 39 -11.02 -14.29 20.80
CA GLU A 39 -11.68 -13.00 20.51
C GLU A 39 -11.38 -11.95 21.60
N HIS A 40 -11.41 -12.37 22.88
CA HIS A 40 -11.06 -11.49 23.99
C HIS A 40 -9.61 -10.99 23.91
N TRP A 41 -8.65 -11.89 23.72
CA TRP A 41 -7.24 -11.50 23.56
C TRP A 41 -7.01 -10.60 22.35
N LEU A 42 -7.70 -10.89 21.25
CA LEU A 42 -7.59 -10.12 20.03
C LEU A 42 -8.14 -8.70 20.21
N ASN A 43 -9.23 -8.54 20.95
CA ASN A 43 -9.77 -7.24 21.34
C ASN A 43 -8.83 -6.47 22.29
N LEU A 44 -8.12 -7.15 23.19
CA LEU A 44 -7.14 -6.50 24.07
C LEU A 44 -5.93 -5.96 23.29
N MET A 45 -5.48 -6.68 22.24
CA MET A 45 -4.35 -6.23 21.40
C MET A 45 -4.76 -5.27 20.28
N ALA A 46 -6.06 -5.17 19.97
CA ALA A 46 -6.56 -4.33 18.88
C ALA A 46 -6.10 -2.87 18.93
N PRO A 47 -6.06 -2.18 20.09
CA PRO A 47 -5.57 -0.80 20.15
C PRO A 47 -4.11 -0.68 19.71
N VAL A 48 -3.24 -1.54 20.23
CA VAL A 48 -1.80 -1.54 19.91
C VAL A 48 -1.56 -1.85 18.43
N ILE A 49 -2.28 -2.83 17.89
CA ILE A 49 -2.15 -3.17 16.46
C ILE A 49 -2.63 -2.02 15.57
N ARG A 50 -3.71 -1.31 15.96
CA ARG A 50 -4.18 -0.14 15.22
C ARG A 50 -3.20 1.01 15.28
N GLU A 51 -2.64 1.30 16.45
CA GLU A 51 -1.60 2.33 16.63
C GLU A 51 -0.39 2.05 15.74
N LEU A 52 0.10 0.81 15.71
CA LEU A 52 1.21 0.42 14.82
C LEU A 52 0.85 0.56 13.33
N LEU A 53 -0.39 0.25 12.94
CA LEU A 53 -0.83 0.42 11.56
C LEU A 53 -0.94 1.89 11.18
N ASP A 54 -1.37 2.74 12.10
CA ASP A 54 -1.44 4.18 11.89
C ASP A 54 -0.03 4.80 11.83
N GLU A 55 0.91 4.36 12.69
CA GLU A 55 2.33 4.76 12.62
C GLU A 55 2.99 4.35 11.28
N ILE A 56 2.72 3.14 10.79
CA ILE A 56 3.20 2.70 9.48
C ILE A 56 2.64 3.61 8.37
N ASP A 57 1.37 3.99 8.45
CA ASP A 57 0.75 4.87 7.46
C ASP A 57 1.31 6.31 7.52
N GLU A 58 1.64 6.81 8.71
CA GLU A 58 2.34 8.09 8.89
C GLU A 58 3.76 8.04 8.30
N LEU A 59 4.53 6.99 8.62
CA LEU A 59 5.89 6.81 8.09
C LEU A 59 5.91 6.66 6.56
N ASP A 60 4.92 5.97 5.99
CA ASP A 60 4.75 5.87 4.53
C ASP A 60 4.45 7.25 3.91
N ALA A 61 3.69 8.11 4.61
CA ALA A 61 3.42 9.47 4.14
C ALA A 61 4.67 10.34 4.20
N ASP A 62 5.42 10.30 5.30
CA ASP A 62 6.67 11.04 5.48
C ASP A 62 7.72 10.62 4.45
N LEU A 63 7.81 9.32 4.15
CA LEU A 63 8.73 8.80 3.13
C LEU A 63 8.37 9.35 1.74
N ASP A 64 7.08 9.35 1.40
CA ASP A 64 6.62 9.88 0.11
C ASP A 64 6.88 11.40 -0.02
N ASP A 65 6.76 12.16 1.07
CA ASP A 65 7.08 13.59 1.09
C ASP A 65 8.59 13.83 0.91
N ALA A 66 9.44 13.10 1.64
CA ALA A 66 10.90 13.18 1.52
C ALA A 66 11.40 12.77 0.12
N GLU A 67 10.76 11.76 -0.49
CA GLU A 67 11.05 11.36 -1.87
C GLU A 67 10.62 12.44 -2.86
N GLY A 68 9.50 13.12 -2.62
CA GLY A 68 9.06 14.27 -3.41
C GLY A 68 10.05 15.45 -3.34
N GLU A 69 10.58 15.73 -2.16
CA GLU A 69 11.64 16.74 -1.97
C GLU A 69 12.93 16.35 -2.72
N LEU A 70 13.33 15.08 -2.65
CA LEU A 70 14.51 14.57 -3.36
C LEU A 70 14.34 14.67 -4.88
N ASP A 71 13.18 14.28 -5.42
CA ASP A 71 12.84 14.42 -6.83
C ASP A 71 12.87 15.88 -7.27
N GLY A 72 12.36 16.79 -6.44
CA GLY A 72 12.41 18.24 -6.66
C GLY A 72 13.85 18.76 -6.73
N ALA A 73 14.68 18.37 -5.76
CA ALA A 73 16.10 18.73 -5.71
C ALA A 73 16.87 18.17 -6.92
N LEU A 74 16.61 16.92 -7.32
CA LEU A 74 17.20 16.30 -8.50
C LEU A 74 16.79 17.02 -9.79
N ALA A 75 15.54 17.42 -9.92
CA ALA A 75 15.06 18.20 -11.06
C ALA A 75 15.74 19.57 -11.14
N GLU A 76 15.91 20.25 -10.01
CA GLU A 76 16.65 21.51 -9.94
C GLU A 76 18.13 21.33 -10.30
N LEU A 77 18.76 20.26 -9.82
CA LEU A 77 20.15 19.93 -10.16
C LEU A 77 20.32 19.64 -11.66
N LYS A 78 19.39 18.89 -12.27
CA LYS A 78 19.37 18.65 -13.73
C LYS A 78 19.18 19.95 -14.53
N ARG A 79 18.44 20.93 -14.00
CA ARG A 79 18.29 22.26 -14.62
C ARG A 79 19.60 23.06 -14.57
N LEU A 80 20.34 22.96 -13.47
CA LEU A 80 21.59 23.70 -13.24
C LEU A 80 22.80 23.05 -13.93
N ALA A 81 22.79 21.72 -14.09
CA ALA A 81 23.81 20.94 -14.77
C ALA A 81 23.13 19.95 -15.74
N PRO A 82 22.95 20.34 -17.03
CA PRO A 82 22.36 19.44 -18.03
C PRO A 82 23.35 18.30 -18.30
N SER A 83 23.15 17.16 -17.65
CA SER A 83 23.84 15.91 -18.00
C SER A 83 23.11 15.22 -19.17
N GLU A 84 23.89 14.57 -20.04
CA GLU A 84 23.43 13.88 -21.25
C GLU A 84 22.24 12.95 -20.99
N ALA A 85 21.30 12.97 -21.93
CA ALA A 85 20.03 12.25 -21.87
C ALA A 85 20.22 10.76 -21.61
N GLU A 86 19.67 10.27 -20.50
CA GLU A 86 19.54 8.83 -20.27
C GLU A 86 18.56 8.22 -21.30
N PRO A 87 18.82 7.00 -21.81
CA PRO A 87 17.94 6.35 -22.76
C PRO A 87 16.56 6.11 -22.13
N GLU A 88 15.49 6.42 -22.88
CA GLU A 88 14.10 6.15 -22.50
C GLU A 88 13.95 4.65 -22.20
N ARG A 89 13.92 4.30 -20.91
CA ARG A 89 13.52 2.98 -20.45
C ARG A 89 12.01 2.97 -20.29
N GLU A 90 11.39 1.81 -20.56
CA GLU A 90 9.98 1.60 -20.23
C GLU A 90 9.80 1.83 -18.72
N PRO A 91 8.80 2.63 -18.30
CA PRO A 91 8.61 2.97 -16.91
C PRO A 91 8.35 1.74 -16.05
N VAL A 92 9.18 1.56 -15.01
CA VAL A 92 9.11 0.42 -14.12
C VAL A 92 8.22 0.77 -12.93
N ILE A 93 7.09 0.06 -12.83
CA ILE A 93 6.23 0.17 -11.65
C ILE A 93 6.77 -0.73 -10.55
N SER A 94 7.18 -0.15 -9.42
CA SER A 94 7.79 -0.89 -8.30
C SER A 94 6.85 -1.11 -7.12
N ALA A 95 5.85 -0.25 -6.92
CA ALA A 95 4.84 -0.37 -5.87
C ALA A 95 3.48 0.14 -6.34
N VAL A 96 2.39 -0.44 -5.83
CA VAL A 96 1.01 -0.03 -6.10
C VAL A 96 0.17 -0.21 -4.84
N ARG A 97 -0.54 0.84 -4.42
CA ARG A 97 -1.37 0.95 -3.21
C ARG A 97 -2.72 1.59 -3.59
N ARG A 98 -3.83 1.15 -3.02
CA ARG A 98 -5.18 1.69 -3.16
C ARG A 98 -5.86 1.85 -1.80
N GLU A 99 -6.07 3.09 -1.38
CA GLU A 99 -6.70 3.39 -0.10
C GLU A 99 -7.96 4.25 -0.25
N ARG A 100 -8.75 4.28 0.81
CA ARG A 100 -9.92 5.16 0.91
C ARG A 100 -9.45 6.52 1.43
N TYR A 101 -9.88 7.58 0.78
CA TYR A 101 -9.54 8.97 1.09
C TYR A 101 -10.67 9.63 1.90
N ASP A 102 -10.36 10.67 2.67
CA ASP A 102 -11.21 11.23 3.74
C ASP A 102 -12.61 11.67 3.29
N ASP A 103 -12.77 12.03 2.02
CA ASP A 103 -14.02 12.50 1.43
C ASP A 103 -14.83 11.43 0.69
N ARG A 104 -14.63 10.16 1.06
CA ARG A 104 -15.25 8.97 0.41
C ARG A 104 -14.72 8.66 -0.99
N ARG A 105 -13.77 9.44 -1.51
CA ARG A 105 -13.04 9.07 -2.72
C ARG A 105 -12.03 7.98 -2.39
N TRP A 106 -11.43 7.43 -3.44
CA TRP A 106 -10.42 6.40 -3.39
C TRP A 106 -9.15 6.92 -4.04
N ARG A 107 -8.00 6.68 -3.41
CA ARG A 107 -6.69 7.08 -3.91
C ARG A 107 -5.94 5.83 -4.33
N VAL A 108 -5.45 5.78 -5.56
CA VAL A 108 -4.46 4.79 -5.99
C VAL A 108 -3.12 5.50 -6.05
N ARG A 109 -2.13 5.01 -5.30
CA ARG A 109 -0.73 5.46 -5.34
C ARG A 109 0.09 4.38 -6.02
N TRP A 110 1.06 4.77 -6.84
CA TRP A 110 2.03 3.84 -7.39
C TRP A 110 3.38 4.51 -7.54
N ARG A 111 4.41 3.70 -7.67
CA ARG A 111 5.78 4.15 -7.86
C ARG A 111 6.24 3.78 -9.25
N GLU A 112 6.63 4.77 -10.03
CA GLU A 112 7.00 4.65 -11.44
C GLU A 112 8.38 5.27 -11.62
N ASP A 113 9.38 4.44 -11.93
CA ASP A 113 10.80 4.84 -12.01
C ASP A 113 11.31 5.58 -10.77
N GLY A 114 10.90 5.10 -9.60
CA GLY A 114 11.25 5.70 -8.31
C GLY A 114 10.36 6.87 -7.91
N LYS A 115 9.54 7.41 -8.82
CA LYS A 115 8.67 8.56 -8.54
C LYS A 115 7.33 8.14 -7.98
N GLY A 116 6.92 8.77 -6.89
CA GLY A 116 5.57 8.66 -6.34
C GLY A 116 4.53 9.28 -7.29
N ARG A 117 3.51 8.51 -7.63
CA ARG A 117 2.35 8.94 -8.41
C ARG A 117 1.09 8.63 -7.62
N SER A 118 0.08 9.47 -7.74
CA SER A 118 -1.23 9.17 -7.18
C SER A 118 -2.36 9.65 -8.08
N ARG A 119 -3.50 8.98 -7.97
CA ARG A 119 -4.73 9.36 -8.66
C ARG A 119 -5.93 9.12 -7.75
N LEU A 120 -6.84 10.09 -7.74
CA LEU A 120 -8.11 10.00 -7.02
C LEU A 120 -9.22 9.49 -7.93
N PHE A 121 -10.17 8.76 -7.35
CA PHE A 121 -11.31 8.15 -7.99
C PHE A 121 -12.55 8.30 -7.12
N ASP A 122 -13.69 8.60 -7.73
CA ASP A 122 -14.94 8.79 -6.97
C ASP A 122 -15.58 7.47 -6.52
N THR A 123 -15.17 6.34 -7.09
CA THR A 123 -15.74 5.03 -6.79
C THR A 123 -14.68 3.98 -6.50
N ALA A 124 -15.03 3.04 -5.60
CA ALA A 124 -14.17 1.90 -5.26
C ALA A 124 -13.85 1.01 -6.46
N ALA A 125 -14.83 0.84 -7.36
CA ALA A 125 -14.69 0.01 -8.56
C ALA A 125 -13.68 0.60 -9.55
N ALA A 126 -13.73 1.92 -9.78
CA ALA A 126 -12.78 2.59 -10.67
C ALA A 126 -11.34 2.54 -10.11
N ALA A 127 -11.19 2.80 -8.80
CA ALA A 127 -9.90 2.67 -8.13
C ALA A 127 -9.36 1.23 -8.17
N ARG A 128 -10.25 0.23 -8.05
CA ARG A 128 -9.89 -1.18 -8.17
C ARG A 128 -9.34 -1.52 -9.56
N GLY A 129 -10.03 -1.09 -10.63
CA GLY A 129 -9.59 -1.33 -12.00
C GLY A 129 -8.20 -0.75 -12.26
N ALA A 130 -7.99 0.51 -11.87
CA ALA A 130 -6.68 1.16 -12.01
C ALA A 130 -5.58 0.46 -11.19
N TYR A 131 -5.88 0.03 -9.96
CA TYR A 131 -4.96 -0.73 -9.13
C TYR A 131 -4.57 -2.06 -9.78
N GLU A 132 -5.53 -2.82 -10.29
CA GLU A 132 -5.31 -4.12 -10.93
C GLU A 132 -4.46 -3.97 -12.21
N ASP A 133 -4.73 -2.94 -13.01
CA ASP A 133 -3.95 -2.62 -14.21
C ASP A 133 -2.48 -2.30 -13.87
N LEU A 134 -2.24 -1.43 -12.88
CA LEU A 134 -0.89 -1.08 -12.42
C LEU A 134 -0.18 -2.28 -11.80
N ARG A 135 -0.89 -3.16 -11.07
CA ARG A 135 -0.34 -4.43 -10.56
C ARG A 135 0.01 -5.40 -11.69
N CYS A 136 -0.74 -5.42 -12.77
CA CYS A 136 -0.41 -6.20 -13.96
C CYS A 136 0.85 -5.66 -14.65
N GLN A 137 0.98 -4.34 -14.76
CA GLN A 137 2.18 -3.69 -15.29
C GLN A 137 3.42 -3.94 -14.41
N GLN A 138 3.29 -3.81 -13.08
CA GLN A 138 4.34 -4.17 -12.10
C GLN A 138 4.82 -5.62 -12.31
N ARG A 139 3.90 -6.58 -12.46
CA ARG A 139 4.23 -7.99 -12.68
C ARG A 139 4.91 -8.25 -14.03
N ARG A 140 4.56 -7.51 -15.07
CA ARG A 140 5.22 -7.59 -16.39
C ARG A 140 6.61 -6.97 -16.36
N GLY A 141 6.80 -5.87 -15.64
CA GLY A 141 8.10 -5.21 -15.46
C GLY A 141 9.09 -6.02 -14.60
N GLY A 142 8.60 -6.75 -13.60
CA GLY A 142 9.44 -7.59 -12.72
C GLY A 142 9.84 -8.96 -13.28
N ALA A 143 9.42 -9.31 -14.50
CA ALA A 143 9.73 -10.59 -15.15
C ALA A 143 10.97 -10.53 -16.09
N ARG A 144 11.72 -9.42 -16.07
CA ARG A 144 12.97 -9.23 -16.81
C ARG A 144 14.18 -9.29 -15.89
#